data_AF-A0A3M8H4J4-F1
#
_entry.id   AF-A0A3M8H4J4-F1
#
_cell.length_a   1.000
_cell.length_b   1.000
_cell.length_c   1.000
_cell.angle_alpha   90.00
_cell.angle_beta   90.00
_cell.angle_gamma   90.00
#
_symmetry.space_group_name_H-M   'P 1'
#
loop_
_entity.id
_entity.type
_entity.pdbx_description
1 polymer ?
#
loop_
_entity_poly.entity_id
_entity_poly.type
_entity_poly.pdbx_seq_one_letter_code
_entity_poly.pdbx_strand_id
1 'polypeptide(L)'
;MKMKRTGERILSIVSAVLNVIGVGFLIFMLFISKMIVEDPAFQTEFENSIYEDASINGYDPVYGMEIMDDVMAIMNTIGWLVVVVIIIAIILAIVGAVKVNQNARLAGILFIIAAVLSGVVSISGILLIIAAIMCFVRKPKTFDYNEQRDENGYIID
;
A
#
# COMPACT_ATOMS: atom_id res chain seq x y z
N MET A 1 18.43 -21.57 -21.42
CA MET A 1 17.79 -21.51 -20.08
C MET A 1 16.95 -20.22 -19.95
N LYS A 2 15.60 -20.31 -19.88
CA LYS A 2 14.74 -19.14 -19.60
C LYS A 2 14.98 -18.66 -18.16
N MET A 3 15.91 -17.72 -17.99
CA MET A 3 16.12 -16.98 -16.73
C MET A 3 14.77 -16.49 -16.18
N LYS A 4 14.34 -17.05 -15.05
CA LYS A 4 13.06 -16.75 -14.41
C LYS A 4 13.09 -15.32 -13.84
N ARG A 5 11.97 -14.59 -13.90
CA ARG A 5 11.82 -13.27 -13.24
C ARG A 5 11.54 -13.40 -11.75
N THR A 6 12.35 -14.22 -11.10
CA THR A 6 12.15 -14.64 -9.71
C THR A 6 12.37 -13.48 -8.75
N GLY A 7 13.37 -12.61 -8.98
CA GLY A 7 13.64 -11.45 -8.12
C GLY A 7 12.46 -10.46 -8.04
N GLU A 8 11.96 -10.00 -9.20
CA GLU A 8 10.80 -9.10 -9.29
C GLU A 8 9.54 -9.70 -8.62
N ARG A 9 9.33 -11.00 -8.81
CA ARG A 9 8.20 -11.73 -8.21
C ARG A 9 8.33 -11.89 -6.70
N ILE A 10 9.53 -12.21 -6.19
CA ILE A 10 9.76 -12.34 -4.75
C ILE A 10 9.57 -10.98 -4.08
N LEU A 11 10.13 -9.91 -4.66
CA LEU A 11 10.07 -8.57 -4.07
C LEU A 11 8.63 -8.05 -3.97
N SER A 12 7.81 -8.27 -5.00
CA SER A 12 6.39 -7.92 -4.99
C SER A 12 5.58 -8.77 -4.00
N ILE A 13 5.88 -10.07 -3.85
CA ILE A 13 5.23 -10.93 -2.85
C ILE A 13 5.59 -10.48 -1.43
N VAL A 14 6.86 -10.19 -1.15
CA VAL A 14 7.30 -9.70 0.17
C VAL A 14 6.60 -8.39 0.52
N SER A 15 6.51 -7.46 -0.44
CA SER A 15 5.77 -6.21 -0.24
C SER A 15 4.28 -6.44 0.02
N ALA A 16 3.63 -7.35 -0.72
CA ALA A 16 2.24 -7.69 -0.49
C ALA A 16 2.01 -8.25 0.92
N VAL A 17 2.90 -9.13 1.40
CA VAL A 17 2.84 -9.67 2.78
C VAL A 17 2.99 -8.55 3.81
N LEU A 18 3.94 -7.64 3.63
CA LEU A 18 4.11 -6.48 4.52
C LEU A 18 2.88 -5.58 4.55
N ASN A 19 2.26 -5.32 3.39
CA ASN A 19 1.02 -4.56 3.32
C ASN A 19 -0.15 -5.28 4.00
N VAL A 20 -0.26 -6.61 3.87
CA VAL A 20 -1.28 -7.39 4.59
C VAL A 20 -1.10 -7.27 6.10
N ILE A 21 0.14 -7.39 6.59
CA ILE A 21 0.46 -7.22 8.02
C ILE A 21 0.14 -5.79 8.47
N GLY A 22 0.56 -4.78 7.70
CA GLY A 22 0.30 -3.37 8.00
C GLY A 22 -1.19 -3.03 8.03
N VAL A 23 -1.97 -3.52 7.06
CA VAL A 23 -3.44 -3.36 7.05
C VAL A 23 -4.08 -4.09 8.21
N GLY A 24 -3.65 -5.32 8.53
CA GLY A 24 -4.15 -6.05 9.68
C GLY A 24 -3.91 -5.29 10.99
N PHE A 25 -2.73 -4.72 11.15
CA PHE A 25 -2.39 -3.88 12.30
C PHE A 25 -3.22 -2.59 12.35
N LEU A 26 -3.42 -1.93 11.20
CA LEU A 26 -4.22 -0.70 11.14
C LEU A 26 -5.70 -0.96 11.44
N ILE A 27 -6.27 -2.03 10.88
CA ILE A 27 -7.64 -2.47 11.21
C ILE A 27 -7.74 -2.77 12.71
N PHE A 28 -6.79 -3.49 13.28
CA PHE A 28 -6.76 -3.76 14.72
C PHE A 28 -6.75 -2.46 15.53
N MET A 29 -5.90 -1.49 15.18
CA MET A 29 -5.87 -0.18 15.84
C MET A 29 -7.20 0.57 15.75
N LEU A 30 -7.85 0.59 14.58
CA LEU A 30 -9.16 1.23 14.41
C LEU A 30 -10.26 0.57 15.26
N PHE A 31 -10.21 -0.75 15.42
CA PHE A 31 -11.13 -1.46 16.32
C PHE A 31 -10.89 -1.12 17.79
N ILE A 32 -9.63 -1.09 18.22
CA ILE A 32 -9.28 -0.73 19.60
C ILE A 32 -9.65 0.73 19.89
N SER A 33 -9.39 1.66 18.97
CA SER A 33 -9.76 3.06 19.16
C SER A 33 -11.27 3.24 19.27
N LYS A 34 -12.05 2.54 18.44
CA LYS A 34 -13.51 2.55 18.52
C LYS A 34 -13.99 2.03 19.88
N MET A 35 -13.41 0.95 20.37
CA MET A 35 -13.76 0.37 21.67
C MET A 35 -13.47 1.34 22.84
N ILE A 36 -12.37 2.10 22.77
CA ILE A 36 -12.03 3.10 23.80
C ILE A 36 -12.99 4.30 23.74
N VAL A 37 -13.26 4.83 22.54
CA VAL A 37 -14.12 6.02 22.37
C VAL A 37 -15.58 5.73 22.73
N GLU A 38 -16.03 4.50 22.57
CA GLU A 38 -17.39 4.07 22.95
C GLU A 38 -17.51 3.67 24.43
N ASP A 39 -16.41 3.67 25.20
CA ASP A 39 -16.45 3.34 26.63
C ASP A 39 -17.07 4.48 27.45
N PRO A 40 -18.13 4.23 28.26
CA PRO A 40 -18.80 5.28 29.03
C PRO A 40 -17.89 6.00 30.04
N ALA A 41 -16.91 5.29 30.60
CA ALA A 41 -15.95 5.89 31.51
C ALA A 41 -15.05 6.89 30.79
N PHE A 42 -14.54 6.52 29.60
CA PHE A 42 -13.77 7.42 28.75
C PHE A 42 -14.60 8.64 28.32
N GLN A 43 -15.85 8.45 27.90
CA GLN A 43 -16.72 9.57 27.50
C GLN A 43 -16.95 10.55 28.65
N THR A 44 -17.22 10.05 29.86
CA THR A 44 -17.47 10.90 31.03
C THR A 44 -16.21 11.69 31.42
N GLU A 45 -15.04 11.03 31.45
CA GLU A 45 -13.78 11.69 31.76
C GLU A 45 -13.42 12.74 30.69
N PHE A 46 -13.67 12.40 29.43
CA PHE A 46 -13.45 13.30 28.31
C PHE A 46 -14.37 14.52 28.34
N GLU A 47 -15.67 14.34 28.56
CA GLU A 47 -16.63 15.44 28.73
C GLU A 47 -16.19 16.38 29.86
N ASN A 48 -15.85 15.82 31.04
CA ASN A 48 -15.38 16.61 32.17
C ASN A 48 -14.15 17.46 31.83
N SER A 49 -13.23 16.93 31.02
CA SER A 49 -12.05 17.68 30.57
C SER A 49 -12.41 18.88 29.71
N ILE A 50 -13.43 18.77 28.87
CA ILE A 50 -13.93 19.89 28.06
C ILE A 50 -14.67 20.91 28.92
N TYR A 51 -15.47 20.46 29.89
CA TYR A 51 -16.13 21.38 30.83
C TYR A 51 -15.14 22.18 31.66
N GLU A 52 -14.06 21.55 32.13
CA GLU A 52 -12.99 22.22 32.87
C GLU A 52 -12.27 23.25 31.99
N ASP A 53 -11.87 22.86 30.77
CA ASP A 53 -11.19 23.76 29.83
C ASP A 53 -12.07 24.94 29.40
N ALA A 54 -13.36 24.69 29.16
CA ALA A 54 -14.36 25.73 28.84
C ALA A 54 -14.54 26.70 30.01
N SER A 55 -14.57 26.21 31.25
CA SER A 55 -14.64 27.06 32.44
C SER A 55 -13.41 27.95 32.62
N ILE A 56 -12.23 27.48 32.21
CA ILE A 56 -10.97 28.25 32.32
C ILE A 56 -10.87 29.29 31.20
N ASN A 57 -11.19 28.91 29.98
CA ASN A 57 -10.97 29.73 28.79
C ASN A 57 -12.20 30.56 28.38
N GLY A 58 -13.34 30.37 29.04
CA GLY A 58 -14.54 31.20 28.88
C GLY A 58 -15.28 30.99 27.56
N TYR A 59 -15.24 29.79 27.00
CA TYR A 59 -16.05 29.39 25.83
C TYR A 59 -17.16 28.42 26.24
N ASP A 60 -18.13 28.19 25.36
CA ASP A 60 -19.23 27.25 25.63
C ASP A 60 -18.76 25.80 25.35
N PRO A 61 -18.82 24.90 26.35
CA PRO A 61 -18.32 23.52 26.24
C PRO A 61 -18.99 22.70 25.14
N VAL A 62 -20.21 23.08 24.72
CA VAL A 62 -20.91 22.41 23.62
C VAL A 62 -20.11 22.46 22.32
N TYR A 63 -19.49 23.60 22.00
CA TYR A 63 -18.65 23.71 20.81
C TYR A 63 -17.41 22.82 20.88
N GLY A 64 -16.81 22.66 22.07
CA GLY A 64 -15.66 21.78 22.26
C GLY A 64 -16.01 20.31 22.02
N MET A 65 -17.19 19.88 22.49
CA MET A 65 -17.70 18.53 22.29
C MET A 65 -18.04 18.26 20.82
N GLU A 66 -18.73 19.18 20.14
CA GLU A 66 -19.05 19.05 18.71
C GLU A 66 -17.80 18.94 17.84
N ILE A 67 -16.80 19.78 18.07
CA ILE A 67 -15.52 19.72 17.33
C ILE A 67 -14.85 18.36 17.52
N MET A 68 -14.84 17.82 18.73
CA MET A 68 -14.22 16.53 18.97
C MET A 68 -14.95 15.40 18.25
N ASP A 69 -16.29 15.39 18.30
CA ASP A 69 -17.09 14.35 17.64
C ASP A 69 -16.87 14.37 16.11
N ASP A 70 -16.81 15.57 15.52
CA ASP A 70 -16.45 15.76 14.11
C ASP A 70 -15.04 15.24 13.79
N VAL A 71 -14.05 15.57 14.62
CA VAL A 71 -12.66 15.10 14.46
C VAL A 71 -12.59 13.58 14.52
N MET A 72 -13.27 12.95 15.49
CA MET A 72 -13.32 11.50 15.64
C MET A 72 -14.00 10.83 14.44
N ALA A 73 -15.10 11.39 13.96
CA ALA A 73 -15.81 10.90 12.78
C ALA A 73 -14.94 10.98 11.51
N ILE A 74 -14.23 12.10 11.31
CA ILE A 74 -13.29 12.29 10.19
C ILE A 74 -12.12 11.31 10.30
N MET A 75 -11.51 11.16 11.48
CA MET A 75 -10.40 10.23 11.70
C MET A 75 -10.81 8.78 11.41
N ASN A 76 -11.98 8.35 11.89
CA ASN A 76 -12.51 7.02 11.61
C ASN A 76 -12.75 6.83 10.09
N THR A 77 -13.34 7.82 9.42
CA THR A 77 -13.60 7.77 7.98
C THR A 77 -12.32 7.68 7.17
N ILE A 78 -11.33 8.53 7.46
CA ILE A 78 -10.01 8.51 6.81
C ILE A 78 -9.30 7.19 7.07
N GLY A 79 -9.36 6.68 8.30
CA GLY A 79 -8.77 5.39 8.68
C GLY A 79 -9.28 4.25 7.78
N TRP A 80 -10.60 4.14 7.61
CA TRP A 80 -11.19 3.13 6.73
C TRP A 80 -10.91 3.38 5.25
N LEU A 81 -10.84 4.63 4.80
CA LEU A 81 -10.43 4.97 3.44
C LEU A 81 -9.01 4.46 3.17
N VAL A 82 -8.07 4.67 4.10
CA VAL A 82 -6.70 4.17 4.00
C VAL A 82 -6.65 2.64 3.91
N VAL A 83 -7.48 1.93 4.69
CA VAL A 83 -7.61 0.46 4.58
C VAL A 83 -7.97 0.04 3.15
N VAL A 84 -9.01 0.64 2.57
CA VAL A 84 -9.47 0.32 1.21
C VAL A 84 -8.38 0.58 0.17
N VAL A 85 -7.68 1.72 0.29
CA VAL A 85 -6.59 2.09 -0.62
C VAL A 85 -5.44 1.07 -0.58
N ILE A 86 -5.05 0.61 0.61
CA ILE A 86 -3.96 -0.38 0.73
C ILE A 86 -4.42 -1.76 0.23
N ILE A 87 -5.69 -2.13 0.42
CA ILE A 87 -6.24 -3.37 -0.16
C ILE A 87 -6.12 -3.34 -1.69
N ILE A 88 -6.46 -2.21 -2.33
CA ILE A 88 -6.27 -2.02 -3.77
C ILE A 88 -4.80 -2.16 -4.14
N ALA A 89 -3.88 -1.57 -3.37
CA ALA A 89 -2.44 -1.69 -3.59
C ALA A 89 -1.97 -3.16 -3.54
N ILE A 90 -2.46 -3.95 -2.59
CA ILE A 90 -2.17 -5.39 -2.47
C ILE A 90 -2.64 -6.14 -3.72
N ILE A 91 -3.86 -5.88 -4.19
CA ILE A 91 -4.40 -6.51 -5.41
C ILE A 91 -3.52 -6.18 -6.61
N LEU A 92 -3.14 -4.92 -6.79
CA LEU A 92 -2.26 -4.49 -7.88
C LEU A 92 -0.88 -5.16 -7.80
N ALA A 93 -0.31 -5.29 -6.60
CA ALA A 93 0.95 -6.00 -6.38
C ALA A 93 0.85 -7.48 -6.77
N ILE A 94 -0.26 -8.16 -6.42
CA ILE A 94 -0.50 -9.56 -6.79
C ILE A 94 -0.66 -9.71 -8.31
N VAL A 95 -1.48 -8.85 -8.93
CA VAL A 95 -1.70 -8.87 -10.40
C VAL A 95 -0.38 -8.59 -11.14
N GLY A 96 0.41 -7.63 -10.67
CA GLY A 96 1.75 -7.36 -11.19
C GLY A 96 2.67 -8.58 -11.08
N ALA A 97 2.68 -9.25 -9.92
CA ALA A 97 3.50 -10.44 -9.67
C ALA A 97 3.14 -11.62 -10.59
N VAL A 98 1.85 -11.77 -10.95
CA VAL A 98 1.41 -12.79 -11.91
C VAL A 98 1.82 -12.40 -13.34
N LYS A 99 1.62 -11.13 -13.72
CA LYS A 99 1.89 -10.65 -15.08
C LYS A 99 3.38 -10.42 -15.38
N VAL A 100 4.25 -10.42 -14.38
CA VAL A 100 5.69 -10.12 -14.53
C VAL A 100 6.39 -11.01 -15.57
N ASN A 101 5.99 -12.27 -15.70
CA ASN A 101 6.57 -13.20 -16.68
C ASN A 101 6.02 -13.03 -18.09
N GLN A 102 4.79 -12.51 -18.23
CA GLN A 102 4.13 -12.30 -19.52
C GLN A 102 4.48 -10.94 -20.10
N ASN A 103 4.38 -9.89 -19.28
CA ASN A 103 4.60 -8.51 -19.71
C ASN A 103 5.25 -7.69 -18.58
N ALA A 104 6.57 -7.55 -18.64
CA ALA A 104 7.37 -6.80 -17.65
C ALA A 104 6.90 -5.36 -17.52
N ARG A 105 6.69 -4.71 -18.67
CA ARG A 105 6.43 -3.27 -18.70
C ARG A 105 5.11 -2.96 -17.99
N LEU A 106 4.09 -3.77 -18.25
CA LEU A 106 2.80 -3.64 -17.58
C LEU A 106 2.92 -3.96 -16.08
N ALA A 107 3.65 -5.00 -15.69
CA ALA A 107 3.89 -5.32 -14.29
C ALA A 107 4.63 -4.18 -13.55
N GLY A 108 5.64 -3.57 -14.17
CA GLY A 108 6.36 -2.44 -13.60
C GLY A 108 5.47 -1.22 -13.34
N ILE A 109 4.56 -0.89 -14.27
CA ILE A 109 3.59 0.20 -14.07
C ILE A 109 2.64 -0.13 -12.91
N LEU A 110 2.13 -1.37 -12.84
CA LEU A 110 1.27 -1.80 -11.73
C LEU A 110 2.00 -1.70 -10.38
N PHE A 111 3.29 -2.05 -10.32
CA PHE A 111 4.08 -1.92 -9.11
C PHE A 111 4.30 -0.46 -8.69
N ILE A 112 4.47 0.47 -9.64
CA ILE A 112 4.54 1.91 -9.30
C ILE A 112 3.22 2.39 -8.70
N ILE A 113 2.10 2.07 -9.33
CA ILE A 113 0.78 2.47 -8.81
C ILE A 113 0.56 1.86 -7.42
N ALA A 114 0.87 0.58 -7.25
CA ALA A 114 0.79 -0.09 -5.96
C ALA A 114 1.69 0.57 -4.91
N ALA A 115 2.91 0.97 -5.27
CA ALA A 115 3.85 1.62 -4.36
C ALA A 115 3.34 2.99 -3.87
N VAL A 116 2.75 3.78 -4.77
CA VAL A 116 2.16 5.08 -4.42
C VAL A 116 1.00 4.88 -3.46
N LEU A 117 0.10 3.95 -3.75
CA LEU A 117 -1.07 3.66 -2.92
C LEU A 117 -0.69 3.05 -1.56
N SER A 118 0.36 2.23 -1.49
CA SER A 118 0.88 1.70 -0.23
C SER A 118 1.71 2.71 0.57
N GLY A 119 1.95 3.90 0.01
CA GLY A 119 2.86 4.90 0.55
C GLY A 119 4.28 4.72 0.03
N VAL A 120 4.78 5.73 -0.69
CA VAL A 120 6.10 5.73 -1.36
C VAL A 120 7.26 5.54 -0.39
N VAL A 121 7.13 6.06 0.82
CA VAL A 121 8.18 6.00 1.87
C VAL A 121 8.08 4.71 2.70
N SER A 122 6.99 3.95 2.56
CA SER A 122 6.86 2.68 3.29
C SER A 122 7.86 1.64 2.79
N ILE A 123 8.28 0.75 3.67
CA ILE A 123 9.16 -0.38 3.31
C ILE A 123 8.54 -1.18 2.15
N SER A 124 7.22 -1.42 2.20
CA SER A 124 6.45 -2.07 1.14
C SER A 124 6.51 -1.32 -0.19
N GLY A 125 6.35 0.00 -0.16
CA GLY A 125 6.39 0.87 -1.34
C GLY A 125 7.78 0.89 -1.99
N ILE A 126 8.83 0.99 -1.17
CA ILE A 126 10.22 0.95 -1.64
C ILE A 126 10.52 -0.38 -2.34
N LEU A 127 10.09 -1.52 -1.75
CA LEU A 127 10.21 -2.83 -2.38
C LEU A 127 9.50 -2.90 -3.74
N LEU A 128 8.30 -2.31 -3.86
CA LEU A 128 7.57 -2.27 -5.13
C LEU A 128 8.24 -1.36 -6.17
N ILE A 129 8.82 -0.24 -5.77
CA ILE A 129 9.60 0.64 -6.65
C ILE A 129 10.82 -0.09 -7.19
N ILE A 130 11.57 -0.79 -6.33
CA ILE A 130 12.72 -1.59 -6.76
C ILE A 130 12.27 -2.68 -7.76
N ALA A 131 11.14 -3.35 -7.48
CA ALA A 131 10.56 -4.34 -8.39
C ALA A 131 10.18 -3.73 -9.75
N ALA A 132 9.61 -2.52 -9.74
CA ALA A 132 9.24 -1.79 -10.95
C ALA A 132 10.47 -1.40 -11.78
N ILE A 133 11.52 -0.88 -11.14
CA ILE A 133 12.78 -0.54 -11.82
C ILE A 133 13.37 -1.80 -12.46
N MET A 134 13.41 -2.93 -11.75
CA MET A 134 13.88 -4.21 -12.30
C MET A 134 13.05 -4.66 -13.52
N CYS A 135 11.73 -4.44 -13.50
CA CYS A 135 10.86 -4.73 -14.64
C CYS A 135 11.20 -3.90 -15.88
N PHE A 136 11.62 -2.64 -15.71
CA PHE A 136 11.96 -1.75 -16.82
C PHE A 136 13.39 -1.90 -17.33
N VAL A 137 14.35 -2.08 -16.42
CA VAL A 137 15.78 -2.19 -16.77
C VAL A 137 16.09 -3.51 -17.46
N ARG A 138 15.36 -4.58 -17.13
CA ARG A 138 15.63 -5.90 -17.67
C ARG A 138 15.09 -6.04 -19.09
N LYS A 139 15.99 -6.02 -20.08
CA LYS A 139 15.67 -6.23 -21.50
C LYS A 139 14.83 -7.50 -21.66
N PRO A 140 13.71 -7.46 -22.43
CA PRO A 140 13.01 -8.68 -22.79
C PRO A 140 13.99 -9.56 -23.56
N LYS A 141 13.98 -10.86 -23.28
CA LYS A 141 14.70 -11.80 -24.13
C LYS A 141 13.98 -11.76 -25.47
N THR A 142 14.56 -11.07 -26.45
CA THR A 142 14.27 -11.36 -27.84
C THR A 142 14.56 -12.85 -27.99
N PHE A 143 13.54 -13.62 -28.35
CA PHE A 143 13.82 -14.85 -29.04
C PHE A 143 14.46 -14.38 -30.34
N ASP A 144 15.78 -14.39 -30.37
CA ASP A 144 16.50 -14.37 -31.63
C ASP A 144 16.06 -15.65 -32.35
N TYR A 145 15.14 -15.48 -33.29
CA TYR A 145 14.64 -16.57 -34.11
C TYR A 145 15.77 -16.88 -35.07
N ASN A 146 16.69 -17.76 -34.66
CA ASN A 146 17.56 -18.50 -35.54
C ASN A 146 18.19 -17.66 -36.67
N GLU A 147 19.18 -16.80 -36.39
CA GLU A 147 20.28 -16.69 -37.36
C GLU A 147 21.00 -18.04 -37.36
N GLN A 148 20.47 -19.02 -38.10
CA GLN A 148 21.24 -20.21 -38.45
C GLN A 148 22.35 -19.72 -39.38
N ARG A 149 23.51 -19.48 -38.81
CA ARG A 149 24.71 -19.21 -39.60
C ARG A 149 25.20 -20.54 -40.15
N ASP A 150 25.42 -20.60 -41.46
CA ASP A 150 26.09 -21.73 -42.07
C ASP A 150 27.53 -21.86 -41.54
N GLU A 151 28.23 -22.94 -41.90
CA GLU A 151 29.64 -23.17 -41.52
C GLU A 151 30.60 -22.06 -42.00
N ASN A 152 30.13 -21.16 -42.89
CA ASN A 152 30.87 -20.03 -43.44
C ASN A 152 30.43 -18.67 -42.84
N GLY A 153 29.50 -18.66 -41.89
CA GLY A 153 29.06 -17.46 -41.17
C GLY A 153 27.98 -16.63 -41.85
N TYR A 154 27.37 -17.10 -42.95
CA TYR A 154 26.26 -16.42 -43.64
C TYR A 154 24.92 -16.73 -43.00
N ILE A 155 24.06 -15.71 -42.92
CA ILE A 155 22.68 -15.84 -42.43
C ILE A 155 21.88 -16.57 -43.51
N ILE A 156 21.26 -17.71 -43.17
CA ILE A 156 20.32 -18.39 -44.05
C ILE A 156 18.91 -17.81 -43.82
N ASP A 157 18.32 -17.26 -44.89
CA ASP A 157 16.93 -16.79 -44.93
C ASP A 157 15.94 -17.97 -44.97
#